data_AF-A0A2D4STP1-F1
#
_entry.id   AF-A0A2D4STP1-F1
#
_cell.length_a   1.000
_cell.length_b   1.000
_cell.length_c   1.000
_cell.angle_alpha   90.00
_cell.angle_beta   90.00
_cell.angle_gamma   90.00
#
_symmetry.space_group_name_H-M   'P 1'
#
loop_
_entity.id
_entity.type
_entity.pdbx_description
1 polymer ?
#
loop_
_entity_poly.entity_id
_entity_poly.type
_entity_poly.pdbx_seq_one_letter_code
_entity_poly.pdbx_strand_id
1 'polypeptide(L)'
;MWLFITSILSAHTLSQNKWNHNISLGYQYRTLVPEESFLSSHCSVLQYSGVFTLSGTGGVHAFVEPSMGIVGLNQSILQPSVSMILGFQLGNSFTIGSGPTVSTRDDQENTFFPQILIEGSLLLHVDGSTIPIKFGYVPMSYGLTQYQLTIGYTWN
;
A
#
# COMPACT_ATOMS: atom_id res chain seq x y z
N MET A 1 -34.43 37.12 14.58
CA MET A 1 -33.03 37.05 14.12
C MET A 1 -32.55 35.61 14.23
N TRP A 2 -32.95 34.77 13.27
CA TRP A 2 -32.59 33.36 13.16
C TRP A 2 -32.49 33.07 11.66
N LEU A 3 -31.29 33.19 11.11
CA LEU A 3 -30.94 32.85 9.73
C LEU A 3 -29.41 32.80 9.67
N PHE A 4 -28.88 31.84 8.91
CA PHE A 4 -27.46 31.59 8.59
C PHE A 4 -26.65 30.64 9.49
N ILE A 5 -27.03 29.36 9.56
CA ILE A 5 -26.06 28.25 9.56
C ILE A 5 -26.65 27.06 8.79
N THR A 6 -26.96 27.23 7.51
CA THR A 6 -27.41 26.13 6.62
C THR A 6 -26.85 26.29 5.20
N SER A 7 -25.56 26.63 5.07
CA SER A 7 -24.95 26.82 3.74
C SER A 7 -23.43 26.61 3.69
N ILE A 8 -22.89 25.53 4.30
CA ILE A 8 -21.58 24.96 3.92
C ILE A 8 -21.72 23.45 3.61
N LEU A 9 -22.94 23.00 3.28
CA LEU A 9 -23.17 21.72 2.59
C LEU A 9 -23.59 21.97 1.12
N SER A 10 -23.06 23.04 0.53
CA SER A 10 -23.21 23.31 -0.89
C SER A 10 -22.24 22.42 -1.66
N ALA A 11 -22.76 21.29 -2.14
CA ALA A 11 -22.47 20.77 -3.47
C ALA A 11 -20.99 20.77 -3.91
N HIS A 12 -20.08 20.30 -3.06
CA HIS A 12 -19.01 19.48 -3.61
C HIS A 12 -19.69 18.21 -4.07
N THR A 13 -20.02 18.19 -5.36
CA THR A 13 -20.16 16.99 -6.17
C THR A 13 -19.27 15.94 -5.54
N LEU A 14 -19.90 14.94 -4.90
CA LEU A 14 -19.28 13.66 -4.64
C LEU A 14 -18.85 13.17 -6.02
N SER A 15 -17.64 13.57 -6.42
CA SER A 15 -16.89 12.94 -7.48
C SER A 15 -17.08 11.46 -7.21
N GLN A 16 -17.68 10.76 -8.17
CA GLN A 16 -17.95 9.33 -8.05
C GLN A 16 -16.71 8.69 -7.44
N ASN A 17 -16.82 8.23 -6.19
CA ASN A 17 -15.70 7.68 -5.44
C ASN A 17 -15.27 6.41 -6.17
N LYS A 18 -14.37 6.57 -7.12
CA LYS A 18 -14.00 5.53 -8.07
C LYS A 18 -13.00 4.63 -7.36
N TRP A 19 -13.39 3.37 -7.20
CA TRP A 19 -12.51 2.35 -6.68
C TRP A 19 -11.52 1.97 -7.79
N ASN A 20 -10.25 2.30 -7.61
CA ASN A 20 -9.20 1.82 -8.50
C ASN A 20 -8.65 0.51 -7.93
N HIS A 21 -8.70 -0.57 -8.70
CA HIS A 21 -8.16 -1.86 -8.31
C HIS A 21 -6.77 -2.03 -8.89
N ASN A 22 -5.84 -2.60 -8.15
CA ASN A 22 -4.45 -2.79 -8.56
C ASN A 22 -4.00 -4.22 -8.24
N ILE A 23 -3.29 -4.84 -9.18
CA ILE A 23 -2.53 -6.06 -8.96
C ILE A 23 -1.07 -5.76 -9.23
N SER A 24 -0.19 -6.18 -8.32
CA SER A 24 1.23 -5.90 -8.40
C SER A 24 2.07 -7.12 -8.08
N LEU A 25 3.17 -7.23 -8.80
CA LEU A 25 4.19 -8.24 -8.64
C LEU A 25 5.50 -7.54 -8.34
N GLY A 26 6.33 -8.18 -7.54
CA GLY A 26 7.61 -7.58 -7.24
C GLY A 26 8.46 -8.43 -6.33
N TYR A 27 9.31 -7.71 -5.62
CA TYR A 27 10.37 -8.29 -4.85
C TYR A 27 10.50 -7.58 -3.51
N GLN A 28 10.82 -8.36 -2.49
CA GLN A 28 11.06 -7.91 -1.15
C GLN A 28 12.39 -8.43 -0.68
N TYR A 29 13.25 -7.51 -0.25
CA TYR A 29 14.38 -7.83 0.59
C TYR A 29 13.93 -7.76 2.05
N ARG A 30 14.32 -8.74 2.86
CA ARG A 30 14.13 -8.72 4.30
C ARG A 30 15.35 -9.31 5.02
N THR A 31 15.70 -8.73 6.16
CA THR A 31 16.68 -9.36 7.06
C THR A 31 16.12 -10.69 7.55
N LEU A 32 16.92 -11.75 7.42
CA LEU A 32 16.54 -13.08 7.90
C LEU A 32 16.58 -13.10 9.43
N VAL A 33 15.55 -13.71 10.01
CA VAL A 33 15.44 -13.98 11.44
C VAL A 33 15.34 -15.49 11.62
N PRO A 34 16.03 -16.09 12.62
CA PRO A 34 16.04 -17.54 12.81
C PRO A 34 14.66 -18.17 12.97
N GLU A 35 13.67 -17.40 13.41
CA GLU A 35 12.29 -17.82 13.64
C GLU A 35 11.46 -17.89 12.36
N GLU A 36 11.95 -17.37 11.23
CA GLU A 36 11.24 -17.41 9.95
C GLU A 36 11.72 -18.57 9.08
N SER A 37 10.79 -19.20 8.36
CA SER A 37 11.08 -20.34 7.48
C SER A 37 11.75 -19.98 6.15
N PHE A 38 12.06 -18.69 5.91
CA PHE A 38 12.68 -18.26 4.65
C PHE A 38 14.08 -18.85 4.43
N LEU A 39 14.28 -19.40 3.25
CA LEU A 39 15.57 -19.91 2.77
C LEU A 39 16.51 -18.78 2.33
N SER A 40 15.98 -17.60 2.03
CA SER A 40 16.72 -16.45 1.52
C SER A 40 16.08 -15.12 1.91
N SER A 41 16.89 -14.06 2.06
CA SER A 41 16.46 -12.67 2.29
C SER A 41 15.60 -12.08 1.16
N HIS A 42 15.42 -12.83 0.09
CA HIS A 42 14.97 -12.37 -1.21
C HIS A 42 13.67 -13.09 -1.59
N CYS A 43 12.55 -12.40 -1.42
CA CYS A 43 11.22 -12.97 -1.59
C CYS A 43 10.49 -12.30 -2.75
N SER A 44 9.81 -13.07 -3.59
CA SER A 44 8.83 -12.53 -4.52
C SER A 44 7.54 -12.15 -3.77
N VAL A 45 6.88 -11.11 -4.25
CA VAL A 45 5.62 -10.61 -3.69
C VAL A 45 4.56 -10.52 -4.77
N LEU A 46 3.35 -10.95 -4.43
CA LEU A 46 2.14 -10.68 -5.18
C LEU A 46 1.18 -9.93 -4.27
N GLN A 47 0.64 -8.81 -4.72
CA GLN A 47 -0.24 -7.96 -3.93
C GLN A 47 -1.43 -7.47 -4.76
N TYR A 48 -2.60 -7.47 -4.14
CA TYR A 48 -3.81 -6.83 -4.63
C TYR A 48 -4.15 -5.64 -3.73
N SER A 49 -4.55 -4.52 -4.32
CA SER A 49 -4.98 -3.34 -3.56
C SER A 49 -6.13 -2.60 -4.22
N GLY A 50 -6.84 -1.82 -3.40
CA GLY A 50 -7.85 -0.88 -3.86
C GLY A 50 -7.46 0.53 -3.43
N VAL A 51 -7.48 1.51 -4.33
CA VAL A 51 -7.12 2.90 -4.03
C VAL A 51 -8.36 3.78 -4.03
N PHE A 52 -8.58 4.48 -2.93
CA PHE A 52 -9.60 5.52 -2.75
C PHE A 52 -8.95 6.88 -2.69
N THR A 53 -9.00 7.62 -3.79
CA THR A 53 -8.57 9.01 -3.81
C THR A 53 -9.70 9.90 -3.27
N LEU A 54 -9.41 10.59 -2.18
CA LEU A 54 -10.31 11.58 -1.57
C LEU A 54 -10.14 12.92 -2.27
N SER A 55 -11.19 13.74 -2.26
CA SER A 55 -11.15 15.09 -2.82
C SER A 55 -10.06 15.94 -2.15
N GLY A 56 -9.37 16.73 -2.95
CA GLY A 56 -8.24 17.55 -2.53
C GLY A 56 -8.23 18.90 -3.25
N THR A 57 -7.41 19.83 -2.79
CA THR A 57 -7.26 21.17 -3.38
C THR A 57 -5.83 21.34 -3.88
N GLY A 58 -5.64 22.06 -4.99
CA GLY A 58 -4.29 22.46 -5.43
C GLY A 58 -3.37 21.31 -5.86
N GLY A 59 -3.90 20.29 -6.54
CA GLY A 59 -3.10 19.19 -7.08
C GLY A 59 -2.57 18.20 -6.04
N VAL A 60 -2.99 18.33 -4.77
CA VAL A 60 -2.70 17.35 -3.72
C VAL A 60 -4.00 16.67 -3.32
N HIS A 61 -4.03 15.34 -3.40
CA HIS A 61 -5.20 14.53 -3.06
C HIS A 61 -4.84 13.54 -1.96
N ALA A 62 -5.66 13.45 -0.91
CA ALA A 62 -5.47 12.37 0.06
C ALA A 62 -5.92 11.03 -0.54
N PHE A 63 -5.35 9.92 -0.10
CA PHE A 63 -5.82 8.60 -0.51
C PHE A 63 -5.79 7.59 0.64
N VAL A 64 -6.61 6.56 0.49
CA VAL A 64 -6.61 5.35 1.32
C VAL A 64 -6.40 4.15 0.40
N GLU A 65 -5.46 3.28 0.75
CA GLU A 65 -5.16 2.07 0.00
C GLU A 65 -5.10 0.84 0.92
N PRO A 66 -6.21 0.11 1.12
CA PRO A 66 -6.16 -1.25 1.63
C PRO A 66 -5.48 -2.17 0.62
N SER A 67 -4.64 -3.06 1.12
CA SER A 67 -3.97 -4.08 0.32
C SER A 67 -3.84 -5.39 1.05
N MET A 68 -3.80 -6.46 0.27
CA MET A 68 -3.48 -7.82 0.71
C MET A 68 -2.45 -8.41 -0.23
N GLY A 69 -1.55 -9.23 0.29
CA GLY A 69 -0.50 -9.83 -0.50
C GLY A 69 0.02 -11.13 0.08
N ILE A 70 0.84 -11.79 -0.71
CA ILE A 70 1.55 -13.00 -0.33
C ILE A 70 3.02 -12.81 -0.69
N VAL A 71 3.89 -13.11 0.27
CA VAL A 71 5.34 -13.05 0.14
C VAL A 71 5.91 -14.47 0.16
N GLY A 72 6.96 -14.72 -0.62
CA GLY A 72 7.73 -15.97 -0.58
C GLY A 72 7.40 -16.99 -1.67
N LEU A 73 6.69 -16.59 -2.74
CA LEU A 73 6.27 -17.49 -3.83
C LEU A 73 7.47 -18.21 -4.48
N ASN A 74 8.64 -17.57 -4.54
CA ASN A 74 9.87 -18.13 -5.09
C ASN A 74 10.59 -19.13 -4.17
N GLN A 75 10.13 -19.29 -2.92
CA GLN A 75 10.72 -20.17 -1.91
C GLN A 75 9.73 -21.21 -1.40
N SER A 76 8.57 -21.36 -2.07
CA SER A 76 7.47 -22.24 -1.63
C SER A 76 6.94 -21.94 -0.22
N ILE A 77 7.08 -20.68 0.23
CA ILE A 77 6.57 -20.19 1.50
C ILE A 77 5.48 -19.17 1.20
N LEU A 78 4.30 -19.35 1.80
CA LEU A 78 3.18 -18.44 1.61
C LEU A 78 2.98 -17.65 2.89
N GLN A 79 3.57 -16.46 2.95
CA GLN A 79 3.36 -15.53 4.05
C GLN A 79 2.33 -14.47 3.63
N PRO A 80 1.04 -14.62 4.00
CA PRO A 80 0.06 -13.57 3.78
C PRO A 80 0.38 -12.30 4.57
N SER A 81 0.05 -11.17 3.96
CA SER A 81 0.16 -9.84 4.56
C SER A 81 -1.06 -8.99 4.22
N VAL A 82 -1.49 -8.15 5.15
CA VAL A 82 -2.55 -7.16 4.96
C VAL A 82 -1.99 -5.80 5.38
N SER A 83 -2.29 -4.75 4.62
CA SER A 83 -1.92 -3.38 4.97
C SER A 83 -3.02 -2.40 4.64
N MET A 84 -2.95 -1.23 5.27
CA MET A 84 -3.79 -0.09 4.96
C MET A 84 -2.92 1.15 4.93
N ILE A 85 -2.70 1.72 3.75
CA ILE A 85 -1.91 2.92 3.56
C ILE A 85 -2.80 4.15 3.53
N LEU A 86 -2.41 5.18 4.27
CA LEU A 86 -2.99 6.52 4.21
C LEU A 86 -1.90 7.46 3.70
N GLY A 87 -2.24 8.33 2.75
CA GLY A 87 -1.22 9.17 2.13
C GLY A 87 -1.75 10.29 1.28
N PHE A 88 -0.83 10.88 0.53
CA PHE A 88 -1.08 11.97 -0.41
C PHE A 88 -0.57 11.60 -1.80
N GLN A 89 -1.38 11.89 -2.80
CA GLN A 89 -1.04 11.92 -4.21
C GLN A 89 -0.70 13.35 -4.59
N LEU A 90 0.51 13.55 -5.12
CA LEU A 90 1.02 14.81 -5.64
C LEU A 90 0.87 14.82 -7.17
N GLY A 91 -0.02 15.68 -7.66
CA GLY A 91 -0.44 15.71 -9.05
C GLY A 91 -1.06 14.40 -9.49
N ASN A 92 -0.67 13.91 -10.67
CA ASN A 92 -1.14 12.64 -11.21
C ASN A 92 -0.06 11.55 -11.22
N SER A 93 1.14 11.84 -10.71
CA SER A 93 2.32 11.02 -11.02
C SER A 93 3.00 10.42 -9.80
N PHE A 94 2.75 10.95 -8.60
CA PHE A 94 3.48 10.48 -7.41
C PHE A 94 2.54 10.32 -6.22
N THR A 95 2.72 9.26 -5.44
CA THR A 95 2.04 9.06 -4.16
C THR A 95 3.07 8.78 -3.07
N ILE A 96 2.76 9.20 -1.86
CA ILE A 96 3.50 8.84 -0.66
C ILE A 96 2.53 8.64 0.49
N GLY A 97 2.75 7.60 1.28
CA GLY A 97 1.88 7.27 2.39
C GLY A 97 2.57 6.37 3.40
N SER A 98 1.86 6.14 4.50
CA SER A 98 2.26 5.16 5.49
C SER A 98 1.04 4.55 6.16
N GLY A 99 1.23 3.41 6.80
CA GLY A 99 0.17 2.82 7.60
C GLY A 99 0.53 1.46 8.17
N PRO A 100 -0.40 0.88 8.95
CA PRO A 100 -0.18 -0.43 9.52
C PRO A 100 -0.10 -1.51 8.44
N THR A 101 0.81 -2.44 8.63
CA THR A 101 0.86 -3.72 7.94
C THR A 101 0.94 -4.83 8.96
N VAL A 102 0.31 -5.96 8.66
CA VAL A 102 0.35 -7.17 9.47
C VAL A 102 0.71 -8.30 8.53
N SER A 103 1.75 -9.05 8.86
CA SER A 103 2.11 -10.27 8.15
C SER A 103 2.09 -11.45 9.09
N THR A 104 1.83 -12.64 8.56
CA THR A 104 1.88 -13.85 9.37
C THR A 104 3.32 -14.31 9.56
N ARG A 105 3.70 -14.68 10.78
CA ARG A 105 4.98 -15.36 11.03
C ARG A 105 4.72 -16.83 11.35
N ASP A 106 5.68 -17.66 10.95
CA ASP A 106 5.64 -19.11 11.16
C ASP A 106 5.97 -19.51 12.61
N ASP A 107 6.31 -18.54 13.47
CA ASP A 107 6.53 -18.81 14.89
C ASP A 107 5.23 -19.12 15.63
N GLN A 108 5.31 -20.08 16.56
CA GLN A 108 4.17 -20.68 17.24
C GLN A 108 3.57 -19.84 18.38
N GLU A 109 4.13 -18.66 18.72
CA GLU A 109 3.67 -17.85 19.85
C GLU A 109 2.87 -16.62 19.43
N ASN A 110 3.18 -15.99 18.30
CA ASN A 110 2.39 -14.87 17.77
C ASN A 110 2.29 -14.93 16.25
N THR A 111 1.18 -15.48 15.76
CA THR A 111 0.90 -15.62 14.33
C THR A 111 0.91 -14.29 13.58
N PHE A 112 0.65 -13.15 14.23
CA PHE A 112 0.57 -11.83 13.59
C PHE A 112 1.67 -10.89 14.06
N PHE A 113 2.41 -10.33 13.10
CA PHE A 113 3.48 -9.38 13.36
C PHE A 113 3.09 -7.98 12.83
N PRO A 114 2.62 -7.07 13.70
CA PRO A 114 2.25 -5.71 13.29
C PRO A 114 3.50 -4.86 13.02
N GLN A 115 3.50 -4.14 11.92
CA GLN A 115 4.58 -3.25 11.49
C GLN A 115 4.00 -1.97 10.89
N ILE A 116 4.86 -0.98 10.65
CA ILE A 116 4.50 0.21 9.87
C ILE A 116 5.15 0.09 8.49
N LEU A 117 4.35 0.22 7.43
CA LEU A 117 4.82 0.32 6.07
C LEU A 117 4.84 1.78 5.66
N ILE A 118 5.98 2.24 5.13
CA ILE A 118 6.12 3.53 4.46
C ILE A 118 6.26 3.22 2.97
N GLU A 119 5.41 3.83 2.13
CA GLU A 119 5.37 3.54 0.70
C GLU A 119 5.39 4.83 -0.10
N GLY A 120 6.19 4.85 -1.17
CA GLY A 120 6.14 5.85 -2.23
C GLY A 120 5.91 5.17 -3.57
N SER A 121 5.08 5.75 -4.44
CA SER A 121 4.80 5.20 -5.76
C SER A 121 4.94 6.24 -6.87
N LEU A 122 5.51 5.81 -8.00
CA LEU A 122 5.44 6.51 -9.27
C LEU A 122 4.29 5.93 -10.10
N LEU A 123 3.40 6.78 -10.58
CA LEU A 123 2.25 6.40 -11.40
C LEU A 123 2.53 6.72 -12.86
N LEU A 124 2.71 5.69 -13.68
CA LEU A 124 2.87 5.81 -15.12
C LEU A 124 1.53 5.62 -15.81
N HIS A 125 1.09 6.59 -16.62
CA HIS A 125 -0.17 6.51 -17.35
C HIS A 125 0.07 6.04 -18.78
N VAL A 126 -0.57 4.93 -19.17
CA VAL A 126 -0.43 4.33 -20.51
C VAL A 126 -1.82 3.92 -20.99
N ASP A 127 -2.29 4.52 -22.09
CA ASP A 127 -3.53 4.17 -22.82
C ASP A 127 -4.74 3.85 -21.92
N GLY A 128 -5.05 4.75 -20.99
CA GLY A 128 -6.22 4.64 -20.10
C GLY A 128 -6.03 3.72 -18.88
N SER A 129 -4.82 3.18 -18.69
CA SER A 129 -4.41 2.40 -17.52
C SER A 129 -3.30 3.11 -16.74
N THR A 130 -3.16 2.76 -15.46
CA THR A 130 -2.07 3.26 -14.62
C THR A 130 -1.18 2.12 -14.14
N ILE A 131 0.12 2.24 -14.34
CA ILE A 131 1.15 1.29 -13.91
C ILE A 131 1.87 1.91 -12.71
N PRO A 132 1.53 1.51 -11.48
CA PRO A 132 2.26 1.95 -10.29
C PRO A 132 3.59 1.20 -10.16
N ILE A 133 4.67 1.94 -9.94
CA ILE A 133 5.96 1.42 -9.49
C ILE A 133 6.11 1.85 -8.03
N LYS A 134 6.05 0.92 -7.10
CA LYS A 134 6.00 1.19 -5.66
C LYS A 134 7.29 0.78 -4.97
N PHE A 135 7.79 1.66 -4.12
CA PHE A 135 8.88 1.39 -3.19
C PHE A 135 8.35 1.43 -1.77
N GLY A 136 8.51 0.33 -1.06
CA GLY A 136 8.08 0.15 0.33
C GLY A 136 9.29 -0.02 1.26
N TYR A 137 9.17 0.53 2.46
CA TYR A 137 10.12 0.34 3.55
C TYR A 137 9.37 0.05 4.84
N VAL A 138 9.77 -1.03 5.52
CA VAL A 138 9.27 -1.39 6.84
C VAL A 138 10.42 -1.28 7.84
N PRO A 139 10.46 -0.23 8.67
CA PRO A 139 11.42 -0.16 9.77
C PRO A 139 11.04 -1.21 10.82
N MET A 140 11.97 -2.12 11.11
CA MET A 140 11.80 -3.09 12.17
C MET A 140 12.77 -2.79 13.33
N SER A 141 12.41 -3.28 14.51
CA SER A 141 13.26 -3.20 15.70
C SER A 141 14.58 -3.96 15.50
N TYR A 142 15.61 -3.61 16.28
CA TYR A 142 16.88 -4.36 16.36
C TYR A 142 17.69 -4.46 15.05
N GLY A 143 17.60 -3.45 14.17
CA GLY A 143 18.41 -3.40 12.94
C GLY A 143 17.90 -4.31 11.82
N LEU A 144 16.74 -4.95 12.00
CA LEU A 144 16.05 -5.64 10.93
C LEU A 144 15.46 -4.60 9.97
N THR A 145 15.55 -4.86 8.67
CA THR A 145 14.98 -4.00 7.65
C THR A 145 14.27 -4.82 6.59
N GLN A 146 13.21 -4.25 6.04
CA GLN A 146 12.53 -4.80 4.90
C GLN A 146 12.30 -3.70 3.86
N TYR A 147 12.69 -4.00 2.62
CA TYR A 147 12.50 -3.14 1.47
C TYR A 147 11.67 -3.90 0.43
N GLN A 148 10.77 -3.20 -0.23
CA GLN A 148 9.90 -3.77 -1.24
C GLN A 148 9.93 -2.92 -2.50
N LEU A 149 9.98 -3.56 -3.66
CA LEU A 149 9.79 -2.93 -4.96
C LEU A 149 8.74 -3.73 -5.72
N THR A 150 7.61 -3.09 -6.07
CA THR A 150 6.57 -3.72 -6.87
C THR A 150 6.23 -2.91 -8.11
N ILE A 151 5.80 -3.60 -9.15
CA ILE A 151 5.24 -3.01 -10.36
C ILE A 151 3.84 -3.60 -10.51
N GLY A 152 2.86 -2.75 -10.74
CA GLY A 152 1.47 -3.16 -10.84
C GLY A 152 0.75 -2.67 -12.07
N TYR A 153 -0.52 -3.03 -12.12
CA TYR A 153 -1.47 -2.61 -13.13
C TYR A 153 -2.76 -2.24 -12.43
N THR A 154 -3.22 -1.01 -12.67
CA THR A 154 -4.42 -0.43 -12.08
C THR A 154 -5.53 -0.32 -13.11
N TRP A 155 -6.73 -0.78 -12.74
CA TRP A 155 -7.95 -0.66 -13.51
C TRP A 155 -9.10 -0.13 -12.65
N ASN A 156 -10.21 0.16 -13.31
CA ASN A 156 -11.43 0.72 -12.73
C ASN A 156 -12.56 -0.30 -12.71
#